data_AF-A0A7S3KL18-F1
#
_entry.id   AF-A0A7S3KL18-F1
#
_cell.length_a   1.000
_cell.length_b   1.000
_cell.length_c   1.000
_cell.angle_alpha   90.00
_cell.angle_beta   90.00
_cell.angle_gamma   90.00
#
_symmetry.space_group_name_H-M   'P 1'
#
loop_
_entity.id
_entity.type
_entity.pdbx_description
1 polymer ?
#
loop_
_entity_poly.entity_id
_entity_poly.type
_entity_poly.pdbx_seq_one_letter_code
_entity_poly.pdbx_strand_id
1 'polypeptide(L)'
;LKSQGGAYTSFSKRAPLLNNTDRSLLERTLHDESFEKLERTILNPNQTEGNIEGEGKQDIPLIEKITLGPIEKYQMWNRYPWKMLIHILLIVMTTLQVLVTIQADTSYSRTQSRVMDRIFLTPEGETDDLSDRRERYLFNIEELQNFIKSSVENYYSLNDRLLENYSYFLNEENKIQEVEVDVVMTEGKTYSLKHNYFHLNETHLGPFGLPNKELKTFLKDVEKIVLGYSFQNELPEKAAPNFNCYVWNL
;
A
#
# COMPACT_ATOMS: atom_id res chain seq x y z
N LEU A 1 -5.54 7.61 23.60
CA LEU A 1 -5.18 8.07 22.25
C LEU A 1 -5.66 7.04 21.25
N LYS A 2 -6.26 7.45 20.13
CA LYS A 2 -6.67 6.51 19.05
C LYS A 2 -5.55 6.47 18.02
N SER A 3 -4.72 5.43 18.05
CA SER A 3 -3.69 5.19 17.03
C SER A 3 -4.39 4.84 15.71
N GLN A 4 -4.31 5.74 14.73
CA GLN A 4 -4.64 5.43 13.35
C GLN A 4 -3.33 5.22 12.59
N GLY A 5 -2.61 4.15 12.92
CA GLY A 5 -1.44 3.72 12.16
C GLY A 5 -1.84 3.27 10.76
N GLY A 6 -1.86 4.22 9.82
CA GLY A 6 -1.95 3.95 8.40
C GLY A 6 -0.55 3.75 7.85
N ALA A 7 -0.16 2.52 7.53
CA ALA A 7 1.03 2.29 6.71
C ALA A 7 0.74 2.80 5.29
N TYR A 8 1.13 4.03 5.01
CA TYR A 8 1.10 4.55 3.64
C TYR A 8 2.33 4.02 2.92
N THR A 9 2.13 3.06 2.01
CA THR A 9 3.14 2.75 1.00
C THR A 9 3.26 3.96 0.08
N SER A 10 4.17 4.88 0.36
CA SER A 10 4.52 5.91 -0.62
C SER A 10 5.22 5.21 -1.79
N PHE A 11 4.51 5.07 -2.90
CA PHE A 11 5.08 4.59 -4.15
C PHE A 11 6.00 5.68 -4.70
N SER A 12 7.22 5.80 -4.16
CA SER A 12 8.28 6.54 -4.83
C SER A 12 8.83 5.66 -5.96
N LYS A 13 8.07 5.55 -7.04
CA LYS A 13 8.63 5.17 -8.33
C LYS A 13 9.56 6.31 -8.74
N ARG A 14 10.85 6.22 -8.43
CA ARG A 14 11.85 6.81 -9.31
C ARG A 14 11.70 6.09 -10.65
N ALA A 15 10.87 6.67 -11.51
CA ALA A 15 10.82 6.30 -12.90
C ALA A 15 12.26 6.42 -13.43
N PRO A 16 12.84 5.38 -14.05
CA PRO A 16 13.99 5.62 -14.90
C PRO A 16 13.55 6.66 -15.93
N LEU A 17 14.29 7.76 -16.01
CA LEU A 17 14.14 8.75 -17.08
C LEU A 17 14.44 8.05 -18.40
N LEU A 18 13.41 7.42 -18.96
CA LEU A 18 13.42 6.93 -20.32
C LEU A 18 13.45 8.16 -21.22
N ASN A 19 14.61 8.30 -21.87
CA ASN A 19 14.89 9.32 -22.84
C ASN A 19 13.77 9.37 -23.89
N ASN A 20 13.32 10.57 -24.24
CA ASN A 20 12.16 10.82 -25.12
C ASN A 20 12.35 10.37 -26.59
N THR A 21 13.40 9.60 -26.88
CA THR A 21 13.80 9.23 -28.23
C THR A 21 13.33 7.84 -28.67
N ASP A 22 12.89 6.98 -27.75
CA ASP A 22 12.51 5.59 -28.07
C ASP A 22 11.00 5.32 -28.16
N ARG A 23 10.14 6.31 -27.85
CA ARG A 23 8.68 6.16 -27.99
C ARG A 23 8.18 6.30 -29.43
N SER A 24 8.92 6.98 -30.31
CA SER A 24 8.51 7.17 -31.71
C SER A 24 8.83 5.99 -32.63
N LEU A 25 9.65 5.04 -32.19
CA LEU A 25 10.01 3.83 -32.95
C LEU A 25 9.16 2.60 -32.62
N LEU A 26 8.49 2.58 -31.46
CA LEU A 26 7.62 1.46 -31.05
C LEU A 26 6.13 1.66 -31.40
N GLU A 27 5.67 2.89 -31.65
CA GLU A 27 4.30 3.15 -32.13
C GLU A 27 4.15 3.10 -33.66
N ARG A 28 5.25 3.01 -34.42
CA ARG A 28 5.21 2.99 -35.90
C ARG A 28 5.20 1.60 -36.54
N THR A 29 5.25 0.51 -35.77
CA THR A 29 5.36 -0.85 -36.32
C THR A 29 4.14 -1.74 -36.09
N LEU A 30 3.07 -1.24 -35.46
CA LEU A 30 1.90 -2.07 -35.11
C LEU A 30 0.57 -1.66 -35.76
N HIS A 31 0.53 -0.61 -36.57
CA HIS A 31 -0.75 -0.06 -37.05
C HIS A 31 -0.99 0.00 -38.56
N ASP A 32 -0.03 -0.39 -39.41
CA ASP A 32 -0.18 -0.19 -40.87
C ASP A 32 -0.36 -1.48 -41.70
N GLU A 33 0.18 -2.62 -41.30
CA GLU A 33 0.07 -3.84 -42.15
C GLU A 33 -1.26 -4.62 -41.99
N SER A 34 -2.01 -4.37 -40.92
CA SER A 34 -3.23 -5.12 -40.62
C SER A 34 -4.50 -4.55 -41.26
N PHE A 35 -4.54 -3.25 -41.55
CA PHE A 35 -5.71 -2.60 -42.15
C PHE A 35 -5.69 -2.61 -43.69
N GLU A 36 -4.54 -2.46 -44.34
CA GLU A 36 -4.45 -2.53 -45.82
C GLU A 36 -4.75 -3.95 -46.36
N LYS A 37 -4.51 -4.99 -45.55
CA LYS A 37 -4.81 -6.39 -45.88
C LYS A 37 -6.30 -6.72 -45.71
N LEU A 38 -7.02 -5.94 -44.90
CA LEU A 38 -8.47 -6.08 -44.68
C LEU A 38 -9.28 -5.40 -45.79
N GLU A 39 -8.84 -4.26 -46.34
CA GLU A 39 -9.55 -3.62 -47.46
C GLU A 39 -9.41 -4.37 -48.79
N ARG A 40 -8.28 -5.02 -49.06
CA ARG A 40 -8.11 -5.81 -50.31
C ARG A 40 -8.89 -7.13 -50.33
N THR A 41 -9.37 -7.60 -49.17
CA THR A 41 -10.14 -8.84 -49.08
C THR A 41 -11.64 -8.62 -49.30
N ILE A 42 -12.14 -7.38 -49.21
CA ILE A 42 -13.58 -7.07 -49.31
C ILE A 42 -14.02 -6.76 -50.76
N LEU A 43 -13.09 -6.50 -51.69
CA LEU A 43 -13.43 -6.00 -53.04
C LEU A 43 -13.26 -6.99 -54.22
N ASN A 44 -12.97 -8.27 -54.02
CA ASN A 44 -12.96 -9.21 -55.16
C ASN A 44 -13.29 -10.66 -54.78
N PRO A 45 -14.58 -11.07 -54.79
CA PRO A 45 -14.97 -12.44 -54.56
C PRO A 45 -15.10 -13.17 -55.90
N ASN A 46 -14.00 -13.42 -56.61
CA ASN A 46 -14.00 -14.38 -57.70
C ASN A 46 -12.58 -14.87 -58.02
N GLN A 47 -12.41 -16.19 -57.94
CA GLN A 47 -11.31 -17.01 -58.45
C GLN A 47 -10.00 -17.00 -57.64
N THR A 48 -9.77 -18.07 -56.86
CA THR A 48 -8.82 -19.11 -57.28
C THR A 48 -9.14 -20.42 -56.56
N GLU A 49 -9.75 -21.36 -57.29
CA GLU A 49 -9.77 -22.77 -56.94
C GLU A 49 -8.37 -23.35 -57.17
N GLY A 50 -7.87 -24.08 -56.17
CA GLY A 50 -6.61 -24.81 -56.23
C GLY A 50 -6.62 -25.86 -55.12
N ASN A 51 -6.95 -27.09 -55.50
CA ASN A 51 -7.09 -28.28 -54.66
C ASN A 51 -5.97 -28.46 -53.62
N ILE A 52 -6.36 -28.47 -52.35
CA ILE A 52 -5.81 -29.37 -51.34
C ILE A 52 -7.03 -29.99 -50.64
N GLU A 53 -7.29 -31.27 -50.92
CA GLU A 53 -8.26 -32.08 -50.19
C GLU A 53 -7.85 -32.15 -48.72
N GLY A 54 -8.62 -31.49 -47.87
CA GLY A 54 -8.46 -31.52 -46.42
C GLY A 54 -9.73 -31.00 -45.78
N GLU A 55 -10.62 -31.93 -45.40
CA GLU A 55 -11.83 -31.76 -44.59
C GLU A 55 -12.62 -30.46 -44.80
N GLY A 56 -13.70 -30.56 -45.57
CA GLY A 56 -14.58 -29.45 -45.92
C GLY A 56 -15.02 -28.61 -44.72
N LYS A 57 -14.48 -27.38 -44.65
CA LYS A 57 -15.07 -26.31 -43.83
C LYS A 57 -16.42 -25.94 -44.42
N GLN A 58 -17.50 -26.54 -43.90
CA GLN A 58 -18.85 -26.04 -44.15
C GLN A 58 -18.97 -24.66 -43.51
N ASP A 59 -19.26 -23.65 -44.33
CA ASP A 59 -19.51 -22.29 -43.85
C ASP A 59 -20.84 -22.26 -43.07
N ILE A 60 -20.73 -21.98 -41.78
CA ILE A 60 -21.88 -21.91 -40.86
C ILE A 60 -22.73 -20.69 -41.24
N PRO A 61 -24.06 -20.84 -41.44
CA PRO A 61 -24.93 -19.72 -41.76
C PRO A 61 -24.87 -18.63 -40.67
N LEU A 62 -24.89 -17.35 -41.06
CA LEU A 62 -24.64 -16.21 -40.16
C LEU A 62 -25.58 -16.16 -38.95
N ILE A 63 -26.83 -16.59 -39.12
CA ILE A 63 -27.84 -16.58 -38.06
C ILE A 63 -27.43 -17.56 -36.95
N GLU A 64 -27.09 -18.79 -37.30
CA GLU A 64 -26.64 -19.83 -36.36
C GLU A 64 -25.31 -19.46 -35.68
N LYS A 65 -24.44 -18.73 -36.41
CA LYS A 65 -23.19 -18.22 -35.85
C LYS A 65 -23.40 -17.21 -34.72
N ILE A 66 -24.52 -16.49 -34.70
CA ILE A 66 -24.81 -15.46 -33.68
C ILE A 66 -25.67 -16.03 -32.55
N THR A 67 -26.65 -16.89 -32.86
CA THR A 67 -27.63 -17.36 -31.88
C THR A 67 -27.13 -18.48 -30.97
N LEU A 68 -26.21 -19.32 -31.44
CA LEU A 68 -25.80 -20.51 -30.69
C LEU A 68 -24.69 -20.24 -29.68
N GLY A 69 -24.85 -20.82 -28.49
CA GLY A 69 -23.86 -20.78 -27.42
C GLY A 69 -22.55 -21.48 -27.82
N PRO A 70 -21.41 -21.14 -27.19
CA PRO A 70 -20.12 -21.76 -27.49
C PRO A 70 -20.09 -23.29 -27.30
N ILE A 71 -20.89 -23.80 -26.34
CA ILE A 71 -20.99 -25.23 -26.02
C ILE A 71 -21.83 -25.97 -27.07
N GLU A 72 -22.96 -25.39 -27.48
CA GLU A 72 -23.82 -25.94 -28.54
C GLU A 72 -23.06 -26.01 -29.87
N LYS A 73 -22.22 -25.01 -30.15
CA LYS A 73 -21.33 -25.01 -31.31
C LYS A 73 -20.31 -26.15 -31.30
N TYR A 74 -19.81 -26.53 -30.11
CA TYR A 74 -18.90 -27.67 -30.00
C TYR A 74 -19.61 -28.98 -30.32
N GLN A 75 -20.85 -29.17 -29.84
CA GLN A 75 -21.63 -30.38 -30.05
C GLN A 75 -22.00 -30.59 -31.53
N MET A 76 -22.35 -29.52 -32.25
CA MET A 76 -22.82 -29.62 -33.64
C MET A 76 -21.70 -29.68 -34.67
N TRP A 77 -20.62 -28.90 -34.50
CA TRP A 77 -19.56 -28.77 -35.51
C TRP A 77 -18.21 -29.35 -35.09
N ASN A 78 -18.15 -30.07 -33.95
CA ASN A 78 -16.93 -30.67 -33.41
C ASN A 78 -15.74 -29.70 -33.27
N ARG A 79 -16.03 -28.38 -33.17
CA ARG A 79 -15.00 -27.34 -33.13
C ARG A 79 -14.68 -26.96 -31.69
N TYR A 80 -13.47 -27.29 -31.25
CA TYR A 80 -13.04 -27.05 -29.88
C TYR A 80 -13.14 -25.56 -29.45
N PRO A 81 -13.77 -25.23 -28.31
CA PRO A 81 -14.03 -23.85 -27.89
C PRO A 81 -12.81 -23.22 -27.19
N TRP A 82 -11.69 -23.09 -27.91
CA TRP A 82 -10.42 -22.57 -27.36
C TRP A 82 -10.55 -21.19 -26.70
N LYS A 83 -11.44 -20.33 -27.20
CA LYS A 83 -11.69 -19.00 -26.62
C LYS A 83 -12.23 -19.07 -25.19
N MET A 84 -13.13 -20.02 -24.91
CA MET A 84 -13.69 -20.22 -23.57
C MET A 84 -12.60 -20.69 -22.59
N LEU A 85 -11.74 -21.62 -23.03
CA LEU A 85 -10.63 -22.10 -22.22
C LEU A 85 -9.68 -20.96 -21.85
N ILE A 86 -9.33 -20.10 -22.81
CA ILE A 86 -8.47 -18.94 -22.54
C ILE A 86 -9.12 -17.98 -21.54
N HIS A 87 -10.42 -17.70 -21.66
CA HIS A 87 -11.12 -16.85 -20.69
C HIS A 87 -11.13 -17.46 -19.27
N ILE A 88 -11.37 -18.76 -19.14
CA ILE A 88 -11.29 -19.46 -17.84
C ILE A 88 -9.87 -19.40 -17.28
N LEU A 89 -8.86 -19.68 -18.10
CA LEU A 89 -7.46 -19.60 -17.70
C LEU A 89 -7.08 -18.18 -17.25
N LEU A 90 -7.57 -17.17 -17.97
CA LEU A 90 -7.34 -15.76 -17.63
C LEU A 90 -7.96 -15.43 -16.26
N ILE A 91 -9.20 -15.84 -15.99
CA ILE A 91 -9.84 -15.62 -14.68
C ILE A 91 -9.03 -16.27 -13.56
N VAL A 92 -8.59 -17.52 -13.73
CA VAL A 92 -7.77 -18.24 -12.75
C VAL A 92 -6.45 -17.51 -12.51
N MET A 93 -5.74 -17.14 -13.57
CA MET A 93 -4.48 -16.40 -13.47
C MET A 93 -4.65 -15.05 -12.77
N THR A 94 -5.68 -14.27 -13.13
CA THR A 94 -5.94 -12.98 -12.47
C THR A 94 -6.30 -13.15 -11.00
N THR A 95 -7.02 -14.21 -10.64
CA THR A 95 -7.39 -14.48 -9.24
C THR A 95 -6.14 -14.88 -8.42
N LEU A 96 -5.28 -15.73 -8.98
CA LEU A 96 -4.01 -16.11 -8.35
C LEU A 96 -3.08 -14.90 -8.19
N GLN A 97 -2.99 -14.05 -9.21
CA GLN A 97 -2.18 -12.82 -9.17
C GLN A 97 -2.65 -11.90 -8.03
N VAL A 98 -3.96 -11.68 -7.90
CA VAL A 98 -4.53 -10.87 -6.82
C VAL A 98 -4.25 -11.49 -5.45
N LEU A 99 -4.45 -12.80 -5.30
CA LEU A 99 -4.23 -13.50 -4.04
C LEU A 99 -2.78 -13.40 -3.56
N VAL A 100 -1.82 -13.66 -4.46
CA VAL A 100 -0.38 -13.58 -4.17
C VAL A 100 0.03 -12.16 -3.79
N THR A 101 -0.49 -11.16 -4.52
CA THR A 101 -0.18 -9.75 -4.26
C THR A 101 -0.68 -9.31 -2.87
N ILE A 102 -1.93 -9.61 -2.52
CA ILE A 102 -2.53 -9.18 -1.25
C ILE A 102 -1.87 -9.86 -0.04
N GLN A 103 -1.53 -11.14 -0.15
CA GLN A 103 -0.94 -11.88 0.97
C GLN A 103 0.45 -11.36 1.36
N ALA A 104 1.27 -10.97 0.38
CA ALA A 104 2.60 -10.44 0.63
C ALA A 104 2.53 -9.11 1.41
N ASP A 105 1.66 -8.20 0.98
CA ASP A 105 1.60 -6.84 1.55
C ASP A 105 0.98 -6.83 2.95
N THR A 106 -0.07 -7.63 3.15
CA THR A 106 -0.87 -7.57 4.38
C THR A 106 -0.23 -8.27 5.57
N SER A 107 0.50 -9.36 5.38
CA SER A 107 1.05 -10.14 6.51
C SER A 107 2.21 -9.42 7.18
N TYR A 108 3.13 -8.87 6.39
CA TYR A 108 4.28 -8.10 6.90
C TYR A 108 3.81 -6.83 7.62
N SER A 109 2.98 -6.01 6.97
CA SER A 109 2.47 -4.76 7.57
C SER A 109 1.71 -5.01 8.88
N ARG A 110 0.88 -6.06 8.96
CA ARG A 110 0.16 -6.41 10.20
C ARG A 110 1.08 -6.86 11.32
N THR A 111 2.11 -7.65 10.99
CA THR A 111 3.08 -8.13 11.99
C THR A 111 3.89 -6.97 12.54
N GLN A 112 4.38 -6.10 11.65
CA GLN A 112 5.10 -4.88 12.03
C GLN A 112 4.25 -3.92 12.84
N SER A 113 2.99 -3.69 12.45
CA SER A 113 2.06 -2.87 13.23
C SER A 113 1.89 -3.40 14.66
N ARG A 114 1.82 -4.72 14.86
CA ARG A 114 1.75 -5.29 16.22
C ARG A 114 3.02 -5.08 17.03
N VAL A 115 4.18 -5.20 16.38
CA VAL A 115 5.48 -4.94 17.02
C VAL A 115 5.57 -3.47 17.44
N MET A 116 5.16 -2.54 16.58
CA MET A 116 5.13 -1.11 16.88
C MET A 116 4.11 -0.77 17.96
N ASP A 117 2.90 -1.33 17.89
CA ASP A 117 1.89 -1.18 18.94
C ASP A 117 2.46 -1.62 20.29
N ARG A 118 3.19 -2.75 20.35
CA ARG A 118 3.81 -3.24 21.57
C ARG A 118 4.93 -2.33 22.09
N ILE A 119 5.76 -1.78 21.23
CA ILE A 119 6.87 -0.89 21.63
C ILE A 119 6.34 0.45 22.14
N PHE A 120 5.37 1.04 21.45
CA PHE A 120 4.91 2.40 21.76
C PHE A 120 3.77 2.44 22.77
N LEU A 121 2.95 1.39 22.89
CA LEU A 121 1.79 1.36 23.80
C LEU A 121 2.05 0.60 25.11
N THR A 122 2.89 -0.43 25.10
CA THR A 122 3.16 -1.28 26.28
C THR A 122 4.44 -0.83 26.97
N PRO A 123 4.39 -0.43 28.25
CA PRO A 123 5.59 -0.16 29.02
C PRO A 123 6.33 -1.47 29.32
N GLU A 124 7.63 -1.38 29.58
CA GLU A 124 8.43 -2.55 29.91
C GLU A 124 7.89 -3.29 31.14
N GLY A 125 7.73 -4.61 31.02
CA GLY A 125 7.33 -5.48 32.12
C GLY A 125 5.83 -5.69 32.31
N GLU A 126 4.96 -5.03 31.54
CA GLU A 126 3.52 -5.35 31.52
C GLU A 126 3.25 -6.57 30.61
N THR A 127 2.43 -7.50 31.09
CA THR A 127 1.98 -8.66 30.30
C THR A 127 1.04 -8.21 29.19
N ASP A 128 1.25 -8.78 28.01
CA ASP A 128 0.65 -8.43 26.71
C ASP A 128 -0.86 -8.76 26.64
N ASP A 129 -1.68 -8.06 27.43
CA ASP A 129 -3.15 -8.18 27.39
C ASP A 129 -3.76 -7.27 26.30
N LEU A 130 -2.92 -6.65 25.46
CA LEU A 130 -3.33 -5.85 24.29
C LEU A 130 -3.90 -6.69 23.13
N SER A 131 -4.11 -7.99 23.34
CA SER A 131 -4.53 -8.92 22.28
C SER A 131 -5.83 -8.52 21.58
N ASP A 132 -6.71 -7.76 22.23
CA ASP A 132 -7.98 -7.31 21.66
C ASP A 132 -8.17 -5.79 21.56
N ARG A 133 -7.40 -4.96 22.26
CA ARG A 133 -7.60 -3.50 22.27
C ARG A 133 -6.27 -2.76 22.14
N ARG A 134 -6.04 -2.12 20.99
CA ARG A 134 -4.93 -1.18 20.71
C ARG A 134 -5.10 0.18 21.42
N GLU A 135 -5.73 0.16 22.59
CA GLU A 135 -6.09 1.34 23.34
C GLU A 135 -5.67 1.16 24.79
N ARG A 136 -4.94 2.15 25.32
CA ARG A 136 -4.61 2.26 26.73
C ARG A 136 -5.22 3.54 27.28
N TYR A 137 -5.88 3.42 28.42
CA TYR A 137 -6.44 4.57 29.14
C TYR A 137 -5.42 5.01 30.19
N LEU A 138 -5.09 6.30 30.19
CA LEU A 138 -4.19 6.93 31.15
C LEU A 138 -5.04 7.86 32.01
N PHE A 139 -5.00 7.69 33.32
CA PHE A 139 -5.85 8.45 34.24
C PHE A 139 -5.06 9.47 35.06
N ASN A 140 -3.75 9.25 35.19
CA ASN A 140 -2.86 10.13 35.94
C ASN A 140 -1.97 10.98 35.02
N ILE A 141 -1.68 12.21 35.44
CA ILE A 141 -0.79 13.12 34.69
C ILE A 141 0.64 12.55 34.66
N GLU A 142 1.08 11.96 35.76
CA GLU A 142 2.39 11.32 35.84
C GLU A 142 2.48 10.11 34.92
N GLU A 143 1.43 9.30 34.80
CA GLU A 143 1.35 8.21 33.82
C GLU A 143 1.45 8.74 32.40
N LEU A 144 0.78 9.86 32.08
CA LEU A 144 0.88 10.50 30.76
C LEU A 144 2.30 10.99 30.47
N GLN A 145 2.97 11.63 31.43
CA GLN A 145 4.35 12.10 31.26
C GLN A 145 5.31 10.94 31.06
N ASN A 146 5.21 9.91 31.90
CA ASN A 146 6.02 8.70 31.78
C ASN A 146 5.74 7.96 30.47
N PHE A 147 4.49 7.93 30.02
CA PHE A 147 4.10 7.35 28.73
C PHE A 147 4.75 8.10 27.56
N ILE A 148 4.62 9.43 27.52
CA ILE A 148 5.22 10.24 26.44
C ILE A 148 6.75 10.11 26.46
N LYS A 149 7.35 10.21 27.65
CA LYS A 149 8.79 10.05 27.83
C LYS A 149 9.27 8.68 27.32
N SER A 150 8.64 7.60 27.78
CA SER A 150 8.99 6.25 27.34
C SER A 150 8.75 6.06 25.85
N SER A 151 7.67 6.60 25.27
CA SER A 151 7.38 6.50 23.84
C SER A 151 8.45 7.22 22.99
N VAL A 152 8.93 8.37 23.44
CA VAL A 152 10.03 9.11 22.79
C VAL A 152 11.36 8.37 22.96
N GLU A 153 11.69 7.89 24.16
CA GLU A 153 12.89 7.07 24.40
C GLU A 153 12.88 5.79 23.54
N ASN A 154 11.73 5.15 23.38
CA ASN A 154 11.55 3.96 22.54
C ASN A 154 11.77 4.25 21.06
N TYR A 155 11.40 5.45 20.59
CA TYR A 155 11.67 5.88 19.22
C TYR A 155 13.18 6.01 18.97
N TYR A 156 13.94 6.65 19.85
CA TYR A 156 15.39 6.81 19.66
C TYR A 156 16.18 5.50 19.90
N SER A 157 15.66 4.59 20.73
CA SER A 157 16.26 3.28 21.03
C SER A 157 15.67 2.10 20.23
N LEU A 158 14.97 2.38 19.12
CA LEU A 158 14.24 1.37 18.35
C LEU A 158 15.14 0.20 17.90
N ASN A 159 16.33 0.52 17.38
CA ASN A 159 17.30 -0.47 16.88
C ASN A 159 17.99 -1.27 17.98
N ASP A 160 18.02 -0.77 19.21
CA ASP A 160 18.57 -1.52 20.35
C ASP A 160 17.56 -2.55 20.89
N ARG A 161 16.26 -2.30 20.64
CA ARG A 161 15.15 -3.12 21.13
C ARG A 161 14.69 -4.16 20.12
N LEU A 162 14.86 -3.90 18.83
CA LEU A 162 14.38 -4.75 17.75
C LEU A 162 15.51 -5.54 17.09
N LEU A 163 15.15 -6.71 16.55
CA LEU A 163 16.06 -7.52 15.74
C LEU A 163 16.25 -6.94 14.32
N GLU A 164 15.31 -6.12 13.87
CA GLU A 164 15.33 -5.48 12.56
C GLU A 164 15.97 -4.09 12.67
N ASN A 165 16.70 -3.69 11.61
CA ASN A 165 17.35 -2.39 11.55
C ASN A 165 16.45 -1.38 10.85
N TYR A 166 16.04 -0.37 11.59
CA TYR A 166 15.30 0.77 11.07
C TYR A 166 16.26 1.94 10.85
N SER A 167 16.11 2.59 9.70
CA SER A 167 16.77 3.85 9.41
C SER A 167 15.87 5.01 9.79
N TYR A 168 16.44 6.02 10.45
CA TYR A 168 15.74 7.25 10.77
C TYR A 168 15.84 8.25 9.63
N PHE A 169 14.84 9.11 9.49
CA PHE A 169 14.99 10.32 8.69
C PHE A 169 15.94 11.29 9.41
N LEU A 170 16.80 11.94 8.64
CA LEU A 170 17.78 12.89 9.16
C LEU A 170 17.38 14.31 8.74
N ASN A 171 17.49 15.25 9.68
CA ASN A 171 17.30 16.68 9.41
C ASN A 171 18.52 17.25 8.65
N GLU A 172 18.46 18.54 8.27
CA GLU A 172 19.55 19.23 7.56
C GLU A 172 20.90 19.19 8.31
N GLU A 173 20.87 19.05 9.63
CA GLU A 173 22.04 18.92 10.49
C GLU A 173 22.57 17.47 10.63
N ASN A 174 22.03 16.52 9.85
CA ASN A 174 22.36 15.09 9.93
C ASN A 174 22.08 14.46 11.31
N LYS A 175 21.10 15.02 12.04
CA LYS A 175 20.56 14.49 13.29
C LYS A 175 19.24 13.76 13.02
N ILE A 176 18.91 12.78 13.86
CA ILE A 176 17.62 12.07 13.80
C ILE A 176 16.49 13.10 13.84
N GLN A 177 15.51 12.93 12.95
CA GLN A 177 14.32 13.77 12.90
C GLN A 177 13.54 13.63 14.22
N GLU A 178 13.25 14.78 14.82
CA GLU A 178 12.55 14.87 16.10
C GLU A 178 11.09 14.43 15.98
N VAL A 179 10.55 13.92 17.08
CA VAL A 179 9.15 13.46 17.15
C VAL A 179 8.24 14.68 17.08
N GLU A 180 7.36 14.74 16.08
CA GLU A 180 6.41 15.83 15.92
C GLU A 180 5.19 15.59 16.82
N VAL A 181 4.70 16.63 17.47
CA VAL A 181 3.53 16.55 18.35
C VAL A 181 2.53 17.61 17.99
N ASP A 182 1.38 17.17 17.50
CA ASP A 182 0.22 18.01 17.26
C ASP A 182 -0.71 17.98 18.47
N VAL A 183 -0.82 19.11 19.15
CA VAL A 183 -1.76 19.31 20.25
C VAL A 183 -2.94 20.12 19.75
N VAL A 184 -4.09 19.45 19.68
CA VAL A 184 -5.36 20.05 19.31
C VAL A 184 -6.03 20.59 20.57
N MET A 185 -6.26 21.90 20.59
CA MET A 185 -6.90 22.61 21.69
C MET A 185 -8.25 23.17 21.29
N THR A 186 -9.16 23.26 22.26
CA THR A 186 -10.48 23.88 22.06
C THR A 186 -10.40 25.38 22.40
N GLU A 187 -10.68 26.26 21.44
CA GLU A 187 -10.53 27.71 21.63
C GLU A 187 -11.85 28.38 22.08
N GLY A 188 -12.14 28.32 23.38
CA GLY A 188 -13.24 29.05 24.00
C GLY A 188 -14.65 28.55 23.60
N LYS A 189 -15.65 29.46 23.58
CA LYS A 189 -17.07 29.13 23.27
C LYS A 189 -17.33 28.90 21.78
N THR A 190 -16.38 29.33 20.94
CA THR A 190 -16.36 29.09 19.51
C THR A 190 -15.68 27.74 19.33
N TYR A 191 -16.36 26.76 18.74
CA TYR A 191 -15.84 25.42 18.51
C TYR A 191 -14.70 25.39 17.45
N SER A 192 -13.77 26.35 17.48
CA SER A 192 -12.57 26.38 16.64
C SER A 192 -11.47 25.55 17.30
N LEU A 193 -10.93 24.61 16.52
CA LEU A 193 -9.80 23.78 16.91
C LEU A 193 -8.50 24.52 16.57
N LYS A 194 -7.64 24.70 17.57
CA LYS A 194 -6.30 25.27 17.39
C LYS A 194 -5.27 24.16 17.46
N HIS A 195 -4.44 24.06 16.43
CA HIS A 195 -3.31 23.12 16.37
C HIS A 195 -2.04 23.81 16.83
N ASN A 196 -1.36 23.22 17.81
CA ASN A 196 -0.04 23.65 18.25
C ASN A 196 0.95 22.51 18.03
N TYR A 197 1.97 22.77 17.22
CA TYR A 197 3.00 21.81 16.89
C TYR A 197 4.21 21.98 17.79
N PHE A 198 4.72 20.87 18.32
CA PHE A 198 5.93 20.81 19.14
C PHE A 198 6.87 19.73 18.59
N HIS A 199 8.17 19.89 18.81
CA HIS A 199 9.17 18.87 18.48
C HIS A 199 9.75 18.31 19.78
N LEU A 200 9.75 16.98 19.92
CA LEU A 200 10.28 16.29 21.08
C LEU A 200 11.59 15.58 20.76
N ASN A 201 12.49 15.65 21.72
CA ASN A 201 13.78 14.98 21.71
C ASN A 201 14.02 14.27 23.05
N GLU A 202 15.03 13.41 23.15
CA GLU A 202 15.33 12.63 24.36
C GLU A 202 15.42 13.50 25.63
N THR A 203 15.97 14.71 25.49
CA THR A 203 16.18 15.65 26.60
C THR A 203 15.06 16.69 26.75
N HIS A 204 14.25 16.90 25.71
CA HIS A 204 13.25 17.96 25.67
C HIS A 204 11.88 17.42 25.29
N LEU A 205 11.00 17.32 26.29
CA LEU A 205 9.63 16.82 26.14
C LEU A 205 8.60 17.95 25.95
N GLY A 206 9.03 19.16 25.58
CA GLY A 206 8.16 20.31 25.35
C GLY A 206 7.24 20.58 26.56
N PRO A 207 5.91 20.79 26.36
CA PRO A 207 4.99 21.06 27.46
C PRO A 207 4.82 19.88 28.42
N PHE A 208 5.17 18.66 28.00
CA PHE A 208 5.06 17.46 28.84
C PHE A 208 6.21 17.32 29.84
N GLY A 209 7.28 18.10 29.70
CA GLY A 209 8.36 18.20 30.70
C GLY A 209 8.05 19.16 31.86
N LEU A 210 6.93 19.88 31.82
CA LEU A 210 6.56 20.86 32.85
C LEU A 210 6.14 20.19 34.18
N PRO A 211 6.25 20.89 35.32
CA PRO A 211 5.73 20.39 36.59
C PRO A 211 4.23 20.09 36.54
N ASN A 212 3.77 19.08 37.29
CA ASN A 212 2.40 18.56 37.23
C ASN A 212 1.31 19.64 37.34
N LYS A 213 1.54 20.72 38.11
CA LYS A 213 0.58 21.83 38.29
C LYS A 213 0.38 22.65 37.00
N GLU A 214 1.47 22.92 36.29
CA GLU A 214 1.45 23.67 35.03
C GLU A 214 0.92 22.81 33.90
N LEU A 215 1.39 21.55 33.82
CA LEU A 215 0.89 20.59 32.84
C LEU A 215 -0.61 20.34 33.02
N LYS A 216 -1.11 20.23 34.27
CA LYS A 216 -2.55 20.14 34.53
C LYS A 216 -3.33 21.34 34.01
N THR A 217 -2.74 22.53 34.05
CA THR A 217 -3.39 23.75 33.53
C THR A 217 -3.42 23.73 32.01
N PHE A 218 -2.31 23.34 31.38
CA PHE A 218 -2.23 23.11 29.94
C PHE A 218 -3.26 22.08 29.44
N LEU A 219 -3.33 20.90 30.08
CA LEU A 219 -4.21 19.80 29.67
C LEU A 219 -5.71 20.11 29.76
N LYS A 220 -6.12 21.17 30.49
CA LYS A 220 -7.54 21.55 30.57
C LYS A 220 -8.13 21.98 29.24
N ASP A 221 -7.29 22.58 28.39
CA ASP A 221 -7.70 23.14 27.10
C ASP A 221 -7.38 22.19 25.94
N VAL A 222 -6.76 21.04 26.23
CA VAL A 222 -6.32 20.05 25.25
C VAL A 222 -7.42 19.02 25.01
N GLU A 223 -7.81 18.88 23.75
CA GLU A 223 -8.79 17.88 23.30
C GLU A 223 -8.08 16.60 22.84
N LYS A 224 -7.00 16.75 22.06
CA LYS A 224 -6.27 15.64 21.46
C LYS A 224 -4.78 15.94 21.40
N ILE A 225 -3.97 14.91 21.67
CA ILE A 225 -2.53 14.92 21.46
C ILE A 225 -2.23 13.83 20.43
N VAL A 226 -1.45 14.14 19.41
CA VAL A 226 -0.98 13.20 18.38
C VAL A 226 0.53 13.26 18.37
N LEU A 227 1.17 12.11 18.60
CA LEU A 227 2.61 11.95 18.47
C LEU A 227 2.86 11.34 17.08
N GLY A 228 3.67 12.01 16.27
CA GLY A 228 4.03 11.59 14.92
C GLY A 228 5.45 11.02 14.89
N TYR A 229 5.58 9.76 14.47
CA TYR A 229 6.88 9.09 14.34
C TYR A 229 7.13 8.72 12.89
N SER A 230 8.33 9.01 12.39
CA SER A 230 8.73 8.70 11.02
C SER A 230 10.05 7.94 10.99
N PHE A 231 10.02 6.73 10.42
CA PHE A 231 11.20 5.90 10.23
C PHE A 231 10.99 4.97 9.04
N GLN A 232 12.07 4.36 8.53
CA GLN A 232 12.01 3.45 7.40
C GLN A 232 12.70 2.12 7.71
N ASN A 233 12.16 1.03 7.19
CA ASN A 233 12.71 -0.31 7.36
C ASN A 233 13.15 -0.86 5.99
N GLU A 234 14.39 -1.30 5.89
CA GLU A 234 14.89 -1.98 4.70
C GLU A 234 14.49 -3.45 4.76
N LEU A 235 13.79 -3.91 3.72
CA LEU A 235 13.36 -5.29 3.68
C LEU A 235 14.54 -6.21 3.38
N PRO A 236 14.60 -7.41 3.99
CA PRO A 236 15.61 -8.39 3.63
C PRO A 236 15.46 -8.79 2.15
N GLU A 237 16.56 -9.14 1.50
CA GLU A 237 16.60 -9.53 0.07
C GLU A 237 15.64 -10.70 -0.28
N LYS A 238 15.25 -11.50 0.71
CA LYS A 238 14.28 -12.59 0.58
C LYS A 238 12.81 -12.13 0.60
N ALA A 239 12.55 -10.85 0.86
CA ALA A 239 11.21 -10.28 0.82
C ALA A 239 10.67 -10.24 -0.61
N ALA A 240 9.36 -9.99 -0.76
CA ALA A 240 8.72 -9.94 -2.07
C ALA A 240 9.45 -8.93 -2.98
N PRO A 241 9.71 -9.27 -4.26
CA PRO A 241 10.61 -8.53 -5.15
C PRO A 241 10.15 -7.11 -5.53
N ASN A 242 8.97 -6.70 -5.05
CA ASN A 242 8.32 -5.47 -5.44
C ASN A 242 8.62 -4.31 -4.48
N PHE A 243 9.21 -4.58 -3.31
CA PHE A 243 9.47 -3.57 -2.29
C PHE A 243 10.87 -3.74 -1.72
N ASN A 244 11.61 -2.64 -1.62
CA ASN A 244 12.94 -2.62 -1.01
C ASN A 244 12.93 -1.94 0.37
N CYS A 245 11.93 -1.08 0.62
CA CYS A 245 11.86 -0.27 1.83
C CYS A 245 10.41 0.04 2.19
N TYR A 246 10.08 -0.02 3.48
CA TYR A 246 8.82 0.46 4.05
C TYR A 246 9.06 1.75 4.83
N VAL A 247 8.30 2.79 4.54
CA VAL A 247 8.26 4.01 5.35
C VAL A 247 7.08 3.93 6.30
N TRP A 248 7.36 4.06 7.59
CA TRP A 248 6.38 4.09 8.67
C TRP A 248 6.16 5.54 9.08
N ASN A 249 4.89 5.96 9.07
CA ASN A 249 4.42 7.21 9.65
C ASN A 249 3.32 6.84 10.64
N LEU A 250 3.66 6.81 11.93
CA LEU A 250 2.79 6.41 13.03
C LEU A 250 2.21 7.64 13.72
#